data_AF-A0A1A8WKU8-F1
#
_entry.id   AF-A0A1A8WKU8-F1
#
_cell.length_a   1.000
_cell.length_b   1.000
_cell.length_c   1.000
_cell.angle_alpha   90.00
_cell.angle_beta   90.00
_cell.angle_gamma   90.00
#
_symmetry.space_group_name_H-M   'P 1'
#
loop_
_entity.id
_entity.type
_entity.pdbx_description
1 polymer ?
#
loop_
_entity_poly.entity_id
_entity_poly.type
_entity_poly.pdbx_seq_one_letter_code
_entity_poly.pdbx_strand_id
1 'polypeptide(L)'
;MSGKEYFDIIHLFPTNKCNVDLGGKNYELTVHGGLCYNIENENSLDPNSFIVPCMNVASYVNSTDKTCPMENKPLICKYINYSINVFIRNNRVSEDKKLKLIKAYQELFSKLKECNNDIENMEDGIFTKVDDIYNMYNNYNKIITGVPSTSSDCADANNCVNIYSKYKSICNKKLDDHFCNALRDYKNYYYSKIGSAYTACPNIITTLPSFDIIDESLGLQVAEYDAHEEDDDTDEVPSDLIFIYLNALIIFSIILATLLILFILYKFTPFGIWIRPLLLRKKNIWNNICEKKIQLYDNTKNEQIKSQNEEFTLQYNSLIKS
;
A
#
# COMPACT_ATOMS: atom_id res chain seq x y z
N MET A 1 12.61 -14.77 -12.38
CA MET A 1 13.10 -13.38 -12.24
C MET A 1 12.76 -12.95 -10.85
N SER A 2 13.78 -12.74 -10.03
CA SER A 2 13.65 -12.21 -8.66
C SER A 2 12.94 -10.85 -8.71
N GLY A 3 12.00 -10.62 -7.79
CA GLY A 3 11.31 -9.34 -7.63
C GLY A 3 9.92 -9.24 -8.26
N LYS A 4 9.46 -10.19 -9.09
CA LYS A 4 8.11 -10.13 -9.69
C LYS A 4 7.00 -10.31 -8.65
N GLU A 5 7.27 -11.11 -7.62
CA GLU A 5 6.38 -11.38 -6.49
C GLU A 5 6.04 -10.10 -5.70
N TYR A 6 6.83 -9.04 -5.83
CA TYR A 6 6.53 -7.76 -5.19
C TYR A 6 5.25 -7.14 -5.73
N PHE A 7 4.94 -7.31 -7.01
CA PHE A 7 3.72 -6.74 -7.59
C PHE A 7 2.45 -7.28 -6.90
N ASP A 8 2.48 -8.51 -6.42
CA ASP A 8 1.34 -9.15 -5.75
C ASP A 8 1.13 -8.63 -4.31
N ILE A 9 2.17 -8.07 -3.68
CA ILE A 9 2.16 -7.69 -2.26
C ILE A 9 2.40 -6.19 -1.99
N ILE A 10 2.76 -5.41 -3.02
CA ILE A 10 3.19 -4.02 -2.86
C ILE A 10 2.12 -3.12 -2.24
N HIS A 11 0.84 -3.41 -2.51
CA HIS A 11 -0.31 -2.70 -1.95
C HIS A 11 -0.45 -2.87 -0.43
N LEU A 12 0.25 -3.87 0.15
CA LEU A 12 0.27 -4.14 1.59
C LEU A 12 1.43 -3.42 2.30
N PHE A 13 2.38 -2.82 1.57
CA PHE A 13 3.52 -2.15 2.18
C PHE A 13 3.06 -0.88 2.94
N PRO A 14 3.73 -0.54 4.05
CA PRO A 14 3.40 0.65 4.82
C PRO A 14 3.76 1.92 4.05
N THR A 15 2.96 2.96 4.25
CA THR A 15 3.00 4.23 3.50
C THR A 15 3.01 5.46 4.42
N ASN A 16 3.30 5.29 5.72
CA ASN A 16 3.15 6.32 6.75
C ASN A 16 4.19 6.13 7.88
N LYS A 17 3.84 6.39 9.16
CA LYS A 17 4.72 6.27 10.34
C LYS A 17 5.40 4.90 10.53
N CYS A 18 5.02 3.90 9.73
CA CYS A 18 5.58 2.55 9.74
C CYS A 18 6.68 2.31 8.72
N ASN A 19 7.16 3.37 8.07
CA ASN A 19 8.27 3.23 7.13
C ASN A 19 9.59 2.99 7.87
N VAL A 20 10.43 2.10 7.34
CA VAL A 20 11.78 1.90 7.87
C VAL A 20 12.59 3.17 7.60
N ASP A 21 13.03 3.86 8.66
CA ASP A 21 13.89 5.03 8.50
C ASP A 21 15.33 4.59 8.24
N LEU A 22 15.76 4.63 6.99
CA LEU A 22 17.15 4.37 6.60
C LEU A 22 17.97 5.66 6.43
N GLY A 23 17.37 6.85 6.59
CA GLY A 23 18.02 8.14 6.34
C GLY A 23 18.22 9.01 7.59
N GLY A 24 17.58 8.66 8.71
CA GLY A 24 17.60 9.41 9.95
C GLY A 24 18.99 9.51 10.58
N LYS A 25 19.28 10.67 11.18
CA LYS A 25 20.52 10.94 11.94
C LYS A 25 20.38 10.73 13.45
N ASN A 26 19.24 10.23 13.91
CA ASN A 26 18.99 10.12 15.35
C ASN A 26 19.76 8.92 15.93
N TYR A 27 20.87 9.27 16.56
CA TYR A 27 21.72 8.40 17.35
C TYR A 27 21.00 8.07 18.67
N GLU A 28 19.97 7.22 18.64
CA GLU A 28 19.75 6.38 19.81
C GLU A 28 20.75 5.24 19.70
N LEU A 29 21.58 5.07 20.72
CA LEU A 29 22.53 3.96 20.80
C LEU A 29 21.72 2.67 20.96
N THR A 30 21.22 2.13 19.85
CA THR A 30 20.35 0.96 19.85
C THR A 30 21.10 -0.29 20.27
N VAL A 31 20.33 -1.31 20.70
CA VAL A 31 20.79 -2.65 21.11
C VAL A 31 21.66 -3.34 20.03
N HIS A 32 21.65 -2.85 18.78
CA HIS A 32 22.35 -3.44 17.64
C HIS A 32 23.63 -2.73 17.21
N GLY A 33 24.07 -1.69 17.93
CA GLY A 33 25.28 -0.93 17.57
C GLY A 33 26.51 -1.82 17.35
N GLY A 34 26.85 -2.67 18.35
CA GLY A 34 28.02 -3.56 18.25
C GLY A 34 27.93 -4.55 17.09
N LEU A 35 26.75 -5.07 16.78
CA LEU A 35 26.52 -5.95 15.64
C LEU A 35 26.80 -5.22 14.31
N CYS A 36 26.25 -4.01 14.17
CA CYS A 36 26.42 -3.19 12.96
C CYS A 36 27.88 -2.74 12.76
N TYR A 37 28.59 -2.36 13.82
CA TYR A 37 30.02 -2.04 13.74
C TYR A 37 30.86 -3.24 13.27
N ASN A 38 30.57 -4.45 13.74
CA ASN A 38 31.32 -5.63 13.31
C ASN A 38 31.10 -5.92 11.82
N ILE A 39 29.86 -5.85 11.35
CA ILE A 39 29.52 -6.08 9.93
C ILE A 39 30.13 -5.00 9.03
N GLU A 40 30.09 -3.74 9.48
CA GLU A 40 30.71 -2.61 8.78
C GLU A 40 32.21 -2.86 8.53
N ASN A 41 32.95 -3.22 9.58
CA ASN A 41 34.37 -3.53 9.50
C ASN A 41 34.66 -4.75 8.60
N GLU A 42 33.90 -5.83 8.76
CA GLU A 42 34.02 -7.07 7.96
C GLU A 42 33.85 -6.80 6.45
N ASN A 43 33.04 -5.81 6.07
CA ASN A 43 32.76 -5.46 4.69
C ASN A 43 33.50 -4.21 4.18
N SER A 44 34.31 -3.57 5.04
CA SER A 44 35.04 -2.33 4.74
C SER A 44 34.12 -1.25 4.15
N LEU A 45 33.02 -0.97 4.86
CA LEU A 45 32.03 0.03 4.47
C LEU A 45 32.42 1.42 4.98
N ASP A 46 31.68 2.45 4.54
CA ASP A 46 31.80 3.77 5.17
C ASP A 46 30.86 3.82 6.39
N PRO A 47 31.38 3.98 7.61
CA PRO A 47 30.61 4.00 8.86
C PRO A 47 29.38 4.93 8.80
N ASN A 48 29.56 6.13 8.23
CA ASN A 48 28.50 7.14 8.14
C ASN A 48 27.35 6.72 7.22
N SER A 49 27.64 5.83 6.27
CA SER A 49 26.68 5.36 5.27
C SER A 49 25.95 4.08 5.68
N PHE A 50 26.39 3.38 6.73
CA PHE A 50 25.88 2.05 7.06
C PHE A 50 25.43 1.88 8.52
N ILE A 51 26.14 2.43 9.51
CA ILE A 51 25.89 2.10 10.92
C ILE A 51 24.48 2.47 11.35
N VAL A 52 24.05 3.71 11.11
CA VAL A 52 22.69 4.17 11.50
C VAL A 52 21.61 3.44 10.70
N PRO A 53 21.69 3.33 9.35
CA PRO A 53 20.75 2.52 8.58
C PRO A 53 20.67 1.06 9.05
N CYS A 54 21.80 0.43 9.36
CA CYS A 54 21.87 -0.94 9.89
C CYS A 54 21.13 -1.08 11.22
N MET A 55 21.38 -0.15 12.16
CA MET A 55 20.73 -0.14 13.46
C MET A 55 19.21 0.02 13.34
N ASN A 56 18.75 0.88 12.42
CA ASN A 56 17.33 1.11 12.20
C ASN A 56 16.65 -0.12 11.58
N VAL A 57 17.30 -0.80 10.63
CA VAL A 57 16.82 -2.08 10.08
C VAL A 57 16.75 -3.15 11.16
N ALA A 58 17.82 -3.33 11.92
CA ALA A 58 17.89 -4.35 12.97
C ALA A 58 16.81 -4.12 14.04
N SER A 59 16.63 -2.86 14.42
CA SER A 59 15.58 -2.46 15.36
C SER A 59 14.19 -2.72 14.78
N TYR A 60 13.92 -2.36 13.52
CA TYR A 60 12.62 -2.59 12.89
C TYR A 60 12.25 -4.07 12.84
N VAL A 61 13.21 -4.93 12.49
CA VAL A 61 13.04 -6.40 12.41
C VAL A 61 12.78 -7.02 13.79
N ASN A 62 13.52 -6.57 14.80
CA ASN A 62 13.39 -7.07 16.17
C ASN A 62 12.30 -6.36 16.96
N SER A 63 11.70 -5.32 16.40
CA SER A 63 10.73 -4.50 17.12
C SER A 63 9.51 -5.34 17.49
N THR A 64 9.25 -5.39 18.80
CA THR A 64 7.95 -5.71 19.38
C THR A 64 7.00 -4.50 19.32
N ASP A 65 7.32 -3.52 18.47
CA ASP A 65 6.68 -2.22 18.41
C ASP A 65 5.29 -2.35 17.75
N LYS A 66 4.28 -2.54 18.59
CA LYS A 66 2.87 -2.71 18.21
C LYS A 66 2.26 -1.50 17.51
N THR A 67 3.02 -0.41 17.32
CA THR A 67 2.57 0.78 16.59
C THR A 67 2.44 0.50 15.09
N CYS A 68 3.14 -0.52 14.57
CA CYS A 68 3.04 -0.96 13.18
C CYS A 68 2.39 -2.34 13.07
N PRO A 69 1.19 -2.44 12.46
CA PRO A 69 0.35 -3.63 12.50
C PRO A 69 0.79 -4.75 11.55
N MET A 70 2.01 -4.71 11.00
CA MET A 70 2.48 -5.78 10.13
C MET A 70 2.85 -6.99 10.98
N GLU A 71 1.93 -7.93 11.13
CA GLU A 71 2.17 -9.19 11.86
C GLU A 71 2.76 -10.28 10.94
N ASN A 72 2.63 -10.12 9.62
CA ASN A 72 3.14 -11.08 8.64
C ASN A 72 4.64 -10.87 8.41
N LYS A 73 5.44 -11.72 9.03
CA LYS A 73 6.90 -11.67 9.01
C LYS A 73 7.52 -11.79 7.60
N PRO A 74 7.12 -12.73 6.74
CA PRO A 74 7.53 -12.72 5.32
C PRO A 74 7.29 -11.38 4.61
N LEU A 75 6.14 -10.74 4.85
CA LEU A 75 5.81 -9.44 4.25
C LEU A 75 6.73 -8.33 4.77
N ILE A 76 7.03 -8.33 6.07
CA ILE A 76 8.01 -7.41 6.69
C ILE A 76 9.38 -7.56 6.00
N CYS A 77 9.85 -8.79 5.82
CA CYS A 77 11.15 -9.06 5.20
C CYS A 77 11.20 -8.55 3.76
N LYS A 78 10.15 -8.78 2.97
CA LYS A 78 10.04 -8.23 1.61
C LYS A 78 10.01 -6.70 1.60
N TYR A 79 9.28 -6.08 2.52
CA TYR A 79 9.24 -4.62 2.66
C TYR A 79 10.62 -4.03 3.01
N ILE A 80 11.35 -4.67 3.93
CA ILE A 80 12.69 -4.21 4.29
C ILE A 80 13.66 -4.36 3.12
N ASN A 81 13.62 -5.49 2.40
CA ASN A 81 14.45 -5.67 1.21
C ASN A 81 14.18 -4.57 0.16
N TYR A 82 12.90 -4.23 -0.07
CA TYR A 82 12.53 -3.10 -0.91
C TYR A 82 13.13 -1.78 -0.40
N SER A 83 12.99 -1.51 0.90
CA SER A 83 13.49 -0.29 1.54
C SER A 83 15.02 -0.15 1.41
N ILE A 84 15.76 -1.25 1.58
CA ILE A 84 17.21 -1.30 1.35
C ILE A 84 17.55 -1.00 -0.11
N ASN A 85 16.81 -1.58 -1.07
CA ASN A 85 17.01 -1.32 -2.49
C ASN A 85 16.76 0.13 -2.87
N VAL A 86 15.77 0.79 -2.25
CA VAL A 86 15.52 2.24 -2.38
C VAL A 86 16.70 3.04 -1.82
N PHE A 87 17.12 2.74 -0.59
CA PHE A 87 18.22 3.43 0.07
C PHE A 87 19.52 3.37 -0.74
N ILE A 88 19.91 2.18 -1.23
CA ILE A 88 21.13 2.00 -2.02
C ILE A 88 21.09 2.83 -3.30
N ARG A 89 19.95 2.85 -4.02
CA ARG A 89 19.80 3.59 -5.27
C ARG A 89 19.76 5.11 -5.08
N ASN A 90 19.11 5.59 -4.02
CA ASN A 90 19.06 7.02 -3.70
C ASN A 90 20.44 7.60 -3.34
N ASN A 91 21.32 6.78 -2.75
CA ASN A 91 22.68 7.19 -2.42
C ASN A 91 23.66 7.14 -3.61
N ARG A 92 23.21 6.76 -4.82
CA ARG A 92 24.00 6.74 -6.07
C ARG A 92 25.40 6.12 -5.91
N VAL A 93 25.47 5.01 -5.18
CA VAL A 93 26.73 4.32 -4.92
C VAL A 93 27.23 3.59 -6.17
N SER A 94 28.55 3.36 -6.28
CA SER A 94 29.11 2.50 -7.32
C SER A 94 28.56 1.07 -7.23
N GLU A 95 28.56 0.32 -8.34
CA GLU A 95 28.11 -1.08 -8.34
C GLU A 95 28.86 -1.94 -7.30
N ASP A 96 30.18 -1.77 -7.18
CA ASP A 96 30.97 -2.45 -6.14
C ASP A 96 30.48 -2.12 -4.71
N LYS A 97 30.12 -0.86 -4.45
CA LYS A 97 29.63 -0.43 -3.13
C LYS A 97 28.20 -0.94 -2.88
N LYS A 98 27.35 -0.99 -3.92
CA LYS A 98 26.02 -1.61 -3.88
C LYS A 98 26.11 -3.09 -3.52
N LEU A 99 27.01 -3.85 -4.15
CA LEU A 99 27.21 -5.26 -3.82
C LEU A 99 27.69 -5.47 -2.38
N LYS A 100 28.64 -4.65 -1.90
CA LYS A 100 29.09 -4.69 -0.50
C LYS A 100 27.98 -4.36 0.49
N LEU A 101 27.14 -3.36 0.20
CA LEU A 101 26.01 -3.00 1.06
C LEU A 101 24.97 -4.12 1.13
N ILE A 102 24.60 -4.71 -0.01
CA ILE A 102 23.68 -5.86 -0.04
C ILE A 102 24.23 -7.02 0.78
N LYS A 103 25.52 -7.34 0.61
CA LYS A 103 26.18 -8.41 1.38
C LYS A 103 26.17 -8.13 2.88
N ALA A 104 26.48 -6.90 3.29
CA ALA A 104 26.45 -6.49 4.69
C ALA A 104 25.05 -6.62 5.31
N TYR A 105 24.00 -6.25 4.58
CA TYR A 105 22.63 -6.50 5.03
C TYR A 105 22.33 -8.00 5.11
N GLN A 106 22.71 -8.81 4.11
CA GLN A 106 22.54 -10.27 4.17
C GLN A 106 23.21 -10.88 5.43
N GLU A 107 24.42 -10.42 5.77
CA GLU A 107 25.13 -10.82 6.98
C GLU A 107 24.41 -10.35 8.26
N LEU A 108 23.84 -9.14 8.28
CA LEU A 108 23.01 -8.65 9.37
C LEU A 108 21.84 -9.60 9.63
N PHE A 109 21.06 -9.91 8.60
CA PHE A 109 19.88 -10.76 8.71
C PHE A 109 20.22 -12.20 9.09
N SER A 110 21.32 -12.74 8.58
CA SER A 110 21.85 -14.03 9.01
C SER A 110 22.22 -14.04 10.49
N LYS A 111 22.91 -13.00 10.99
CA LYS A 111 23.28 -12.87 12.41
C LYS A 111 22.06 -12.64 13.31
N LEU A 112 21.05 -11.92 12.84
CA LEU A 112 19.75 -11.77 13.52
C LEU A 112 18.91 -13.05 13.49
N LYS A 113 19.21 -13.98 12.57
CA LYS A 113 18.41 -15.17 12.25
C LYS A 113 17.00 -14.83 11.78
N GLU A 114 16.87 -13.70 11.09
CA GLU A 114 15.61 -13.16 10.60
C GLU A 114 15.69 -12.83 9.13
N CYS A 115 14.57 -12.92 8.40
CA CYS A 115 14.50 -12.62 6.96
C CYS A 115 15.59 -13.32 6.12
N ASN A 116 15.94 -14.55 6.51
CA ASN A 116 17.03 -15.30 5.87
C ASN A 116 16.71 -15.51 4.39
N ASN A 117 17.64 -15.10 3.51
CA ASN A 117 17.52 -15.15 2.05
C ASN A 117 16.49 -14.19 1.42
N ASP A 118 15.84 -13.31 2.20
CA ASP A 118 14.91 -12.32 1.65
C ASP A 118 15.61 -11.05 1.15
N ILE A 119 16.87 -10.82 1.57
CA ILE A 119 17.65 -9.65 1.15
C ILE A 119 18.42 -9.96 -0.13
N GLU A 120 18.07 -9.24 -1.18
CA GLU A 120 18.63 -9.42 -2.51
C GLU A 120 18.67 -8.09 -3.27
N ASN A 121 19.63 -7.96 -4.18
CA ASN A 121 19.62 -6.87 -5.13
C ASN A 121 18.51 -7.09 -6.16
N MET A 122 17.49 -6.23 -6.13
CA MET A 122 16.41 -6.28 -7.10
C MET A 122 16.92 -5.84 -8.48
N GLU A 123 16.50 -6.53 -9.55
CA GLU A 123 16.82 -6.13 -10.92
C GLU A 123 16.28 -4.72 -11.20
N ASP A 124 17.08 -3.85 -11.84
CA ASP A 124 16.74 -2.42 -12.00
C ASP A 124 15.40 -2.19 -12.70
N GLY A 125 15.10 -2.94 -13.76
CA GLY A 125 13.83 -2.81 -14.49
C GLY A 125 12.61 -3.24 -13.66
N ILE A 126 12.79 -4.19 -12.74
CA ILE A 126 11.75 -4.62 -11.79
C ILE A 126 11.63 -3.58 -10.67
N PHE A 127 12.75 -3.14 -10.10
CA PHE A 127 12.81 -2.13 -9.05
C PHE A 127 12.09 -0.85 -9.47
N THR A 128 12.39 -0.30 -10.65
CA THR A 128 11.73 0.93 -11.13
C THR A 128 10.21 0.79 -11.15
N LYS A 129 9.69 -0.37 -11.53
CA LYS A 129 8.24 -0.63 -11.57
C LYS A 129 7.64 -0.78 -10.18
N VAL A 130 8.32 -1.50 -9.28
CA VAL A 130 7.89 -1.69 -7.89
C VAL A 130 7.87 -0.35 -7.16
N ASP A 131 8.94 0.45 -7.31
CA ASP A 131 9.09 1.78 -6.72
C ASP A 131 8.03 2.76 -7.26
N ASP A 132 7.76 2.75 -8.57
CA ASP A 132 6.69 3.56 -9.16
C ASP A 132 5.31 3.23 -8.54
N ILE A 133 4.95 1.94 -8.42
CA ILE A 133 3.66 1.54 -7.81
C ILE A 133 3.62 1.92 -6.32
N TYR A 134 4.69 1.65 -5.57
CA TYR A 134 4.77 2.03 -4.16
C TYR A 134 4.58 3.53 -3.97
N ASN A 135 5.27 4.35 -4.76
CA ASN A 135 5.19 5.80 -4.69
C ASN A 135 3.79 6.30 -5.02
N MET A 136 3.08 5.66 -5.95
CA MET A 136 1.67 5.95 -6.21
C MET A 136 0.79 5.70 -4.98
N TYR A 137 0.91 4.53 -4.32
CA TYR A 137 0.18 4.26 -3.08
C TYR A 137 0.55 5.24 -1.96
N ASN A 138 1.86 5.47 -1.77
CA ASN A 138 2.38 6.34 -0.72
C ASN A 138 1.86 7.78 -0.87
N ASN A 139 1.98 8.36 -2.06
CA ASN A 139 1.55 9.73 -2.33
C ASN A 139 0.03 9.87 -2.25
N TYR A 140 -0.73 8.89 -2.75
CA TYR A 140 -2.17 8.91 -2.61
C TYR A 140 -2.64 8.76 -1.16
N ASN A 141 -1.94 7.94 -0.37
CA ASN A 141 -2.23 7.77 1.05
C ASN A 141 -1.96 9.03 1.87
N LYS A 142 -0.92 9.80 1.54
CA LYS A 142 -0.69 11.13 2.15
C LYS A 142 -1.85 12.07 1.90
N ILE A 143 -2.43 12.07 0.70
CA ILE A 143 -3.58 12.92 0.36
C ILE A 143 -4.81 12.56 1.19
N ILE A 144 -5.16 11.26 1.28
CA ILE A 144 -6.39 10.83 1.96
C ILE A 144 -6.28 10.81 3.49
N THR A 145 -5.05 10.80 4.04
CA THR A 145 -4.80 10.81 5.50
C THR A 145 -4.36 12.17 6.02
N GLY A 146 -3.94 13.08 5.14
CA GLY A 146 -3.51 14.43 5.48
C GLY A 146 -4.67 15.33 5.94
N VAL A 147 -4.30 16.45 6.58
CA VAL A 147 -5.24 17.53 6.87
C VAL A 147 -5.62 18.18 5.53
N PRO A 148 -6.90 18.54 5.29
CA PRO A 148 -7.31 19.23 4.06
C PRO A 148 -6.47 20.49 3.89
N SER A 149 -5.68 20.57 2.81
CA SER A 149 -4.72 21.65 2.62
C SER A 149 -5.05 22.47 1.38
N THR A 150 -4.70 23.77 1.41
CA THR A 150 -5.09 24.79 0.45
C THR A 150 -4.26 24.70 -0.83
N SER A 151 -4.88 24.16 -1.90
CA SER A 151 -4.55 24.29 -3.34
C SER A 151 -3.13 23.99 -3.88
N SER A 152 -2.03 24.05 -3.13
CA SER A 152 -0.69 23.62 -3.57
C SER A 152 -0.42 22.12 -3.37
N ASP A 153 -1.24 21.44 -2.57
CA ASP A 153 -0.95 20.12 -2.01
C ASP A 153 -1.48 18.93 -2.84
N CYS A 154 -1.96 19.21 -4.05
CA CYS A 154 -2.44 18.19 -4.99
C CYS A 154 -1.36 17.69 -5.96
N ALA A 155 -0.12 18.19 -5.87
CA ALA A 155 0.97 17.81 -6.77
C ALA A 155 1.22 16.30 -6.75
N ASP A 156 1.11 15.68 -5.58
CA ASP A 156 1.20 14.24 -5.37
C ASP A 156 0.13 13.46 -6.16
N ALA A 157 -1.08 14.02 -6.29
CA ALA A 157 -2.17 13.39 -7.02
C ALA A 157 -1.89 13.35 -8.53
N ASN A 158 -1.40 14.48 -9.06
CA ASN A 158 -0.99 14.57 -10.46
C ASN A 158 0.17 13.63 -10.76
N ASN A 159 1.11 13.48 -9.83
CA ASN A 159 2.21 12.53 -9.97
C ASN A 159 1.69 11.09 -10.09
N CYS A 160 0.70 10.68 -9.29
CA CYS A 160 0.10 9.36 -9.40
C CYS A 160 -0.49 9.09 -10.79
N VAL A 161 -1.20 10.07 -11.37
CA VAL A 161 -1.78 9.95 -12.73
C VAL A 161 -0.69 9.88 -13.80
N ASN A 162 0.38 10.65 -13.65
CA ASN A 162 1.52 10.65 -14.58
C ASN A 162 2.23 9.30 -14.58
N ILE A 163 2.53 8.74 -13.40
CA ILE A 163 3.15 7.42 -13.28
C ILE A 163 2.24 6.34 -13.88
N TYR A 164 0.94 6.37 -13.57
CA TYR A 164 -0.01 5.42 -14.15
C TYR A 164 -0.03 5.50 -15.68
N SER A 165 -0.04 6.72 -16.23
CA SER A 165 -0.13 6.96 -17.68
C SER A 165 1.12 6.51 -18.43
N LYS A 166 2.31 6.60 -17.82
CA LYS A 166 3.59 6.09 -18.36
C LYS A 166 3.50 4.61 -18.77
N TYR A 167 2.72 3.82 -18.05
CA TYR A 167 2.61 2.37 -18.26
C TYR A 167 1.41 1.93 -19.09
N LYS A 168 0.56 2.86 -19.53
CA LYS A 168 -0.67 2.57 -20.28
C LYS A 168 -0.43 1.69 -21.51
N SER A 169 0.56 2.03 -22.34
CA SER A 169 0.87 1.26 -23.56
C SER A 169 1.47 -0.11 -23.27
N ILE A 170 2.22 -0.23 -22.17
CA ILE A 170 2.90 -1.47 -21.76
C ILE A 170 1.90 -2.52 -21.29
N CYS A 171 0.82 -2.10 -20.64
CA CYS A 171 -0.22 -2.97 -20.08
C CYS A 171 -1.39 -3.25 -21.03
N ASN A 172 -1.35 -2.72 -22.26
CA ASN A 172 -2.34 -3.04 -23.27
C ASN A 172 -2.33 -4.55 -23.57
N LYS A 173 -3.49 -5.21 -23.39
CA LYS A 173 -3.71 -6.65 -23.65
C LYS A 173 -2.86 -7.61 -22.80
N LYS A 174 -2.37 -7.19 -21.63
CA LYS A 174 -1.61 -8.05 -20.71
C LYS A 174 -2.38 -8.33 -19.42
N LEU A 175 -3.28 -9.30 -19.48
CA LEU A 175 -4.16 -9.67 -18.35
C LEU A 175 -3.45 -10.51 -17.27
N ASP A 176 -2.47 -11.33 -17.64
CA ASP A 176 -1.76 -12.22 -16.70
C ASP A 176 -0.37 -11.70 -16.28
N ASP A 177 -0.08 -10.43 -16.58
CA ASP A 177 1.18 -9.80 -16.21
C ASP A 177 1.08 -9.24 -14.78
N HIS A 178 1.90 -9.78 -13.87
CA HIS A 178 1.93 -9.38 -12.46
C HIS A 178 2.00 -7.85 -12.26
N PHE A 179 2.83 -7.15 -13.05
CA PHE A 179 2.96 -5.71 -12.94
C PHE A 179 1.68 -4.99 -13.38
N CYS A 180 1.09 -5.41 -14.50
CA CYS A 180 -0.16 -4.82 -14.97
C CYS A 180 -1.36 -5.13 -14.05
N ASN A 181 -1.33 -6.27 -13.37
CA ASN A 181 -2.30 -6.60 -12.32
C ASN A 181 -2.16 -5.66 -11.12
N ALA A 182 -0.95 -5.44 -10.62
CA ALA A 182 -0.71 -4.47 -9.55
C ALA A 182 -1.14 -3.04 -9.94
N LEU A 183 -0.93 -2.64 -11.20
CA LEU A 183 -1.38 -1.34 -11.69
C LEU A 183 -2.92 -1.24 -11.75
N ARG A 184 -3.61 -2.34 -12.07
CA ARG A 184 -5.08 -2.42 -12.03
C ARG A 184 -5.61 -2.41 -10.59
N ASP A 185 -4.93 -3.09 -9.68
CA ASP A 185 -5.26 -3.06 -8.25
C ASP A 185 -5.13 -1.65 -7.68
N TYR A 186 -4.09 -0.92 -8.09
CA TYR A 186 -3.96 0.50 -7.77
C TYR A 186 -5.13 1.33 -8.33
N LYS A 187 -5.55 1.10 -9.59
CA LYS A 187 -6.71 1.80 -10.18
C LYS A 187 -7.98 1.59 -9.34
N ASN A 188 -8.23 0.36 -8.91
CA ASN A 188 -9.36 0.01 -8.05
C ASN A 188 -9.24 0.70 -6.69
N TYR A 189 -8.05 0.69 -6.09
CA TYR A 189 -7.77 1.39 -4.84
C TYR A 189 -8.03 2.90 -4.96
N TYR A 190 -7.53 3.52 -6.02
CA TYR A 190 -7.69 4.93 -6.34
C TYR A 190 -9.16 5.33 -6.35
N TYR A 191 -9.98 4.65 -7.14
CA TYR A 191 -11.41 4.91 -7.23
C TYR A 191 -12.16 4.62 -5.93
N SER A 192 -11.77 3.58 -5.19
CA SER A 192 -12.41 3.27 -3.91
C SER A 192 -12.27 4.39 -2.86
N LYS A 193 -11.24 5.24 -2.98
CA LYS A 193 -10.95 6.36 -2.06
C LYS A 193 -11.18 7.74 -2.67
N ILE A 194 -11.70 7.82 -3.89
CA ILE A 194 -11.77 9.09 -4.63
C ILE A 194 -12.57 10.17 -3.90
N GLY A 195 -13.61 9.80 -3.15
CA GLY A 195 -14.39 10.76 -2.36
C GLY A 195 -13.58 11.40 -1.23
N SER A 196 -12.74 10.62 -0.53
CA SER A 196 -11.82 11.14 0.50
C SER A 196 -10.75 12.01 -0.14
N ALA A 197 -10.18 11.57 -1.26
CA ALA A 197 -9.18 12.33 -1.99
C ALA A 197 -9.75 13.66 -2.53
N TYR A 198 -10.97 13.66 -3.07
CA TYR A 198 -11.66 14.87 -3.55
C TYR A 198 -11.96 15.86 -2.42
N THR A 199 -12.27 15.35 -1.22
CA THR A 199 -12.48 16.21 -0.03
C THR A 199 -11.19 16.92 0.38
N ALA A 200 -10.04 16.22 0.30
CA ALA A 200 -8.74 16.79 0.62
C ALA A 200 -8.16 17.65 -0.52
N CYS A 201 -8.47 17.29 -1.77
CA CYS A 201 -7.98 17.90 -2.99
C CYS A 201 -9.13 18.02 -4.02
N PRO A 202 -9.89 19.13 -4.04
CA PRO A 202 -11.06 19.29 -4.92
C PRO A 202 -10.73 19.25 -6.42
N ASN A 203 -9.49 19.56 -6.80
CA ASN A 203 -9.03 19.56 -8.19
C ASN A 203 -8.34 18.24 -8.59
N ILE A 204 -8.52 17.17 -7.81
CA ILE A 204 -7.93 15.87 -8.14
C ILE A 204 -8.51 15.35 -9.45
N ILE A 205 -7.64 14.76 -10.28
CA ILE A 205 -8.07 14.09 -11.51
C ILE A 205 -8.91 12.87 -11.13
N THR A 206 -10.19 12.87 -11.47
CA THR A 206 -11.13 11.82 -11.02
C THR A 206 -11.10 10.57 -11.89
N THR A 207 -10.29 10.54 -12.95
CA THR A 207 -10.22 9.44 -13.91
C THR A 207 -8.78 9.00 -14.18
N LEU A 208 -8.57 7.69 -14.23
CA LEU A 208 -7.34 7.07 -14.71
C LEU A 208 -7.61 6.42 -16.07
N PRO A 209 -6.66 6.51 -17.03
CA PRO A 209 -6.87 5.96 -18.36
C PRO A 209 -7.15 4.45 -18.30
N SER A 210 -8.03 3.94 -19.16
CA SER A 210 -8.14 2.48 -19.31
C SER A 210 -7.03 1.95 -20.21
N PHE A 211 -6.48 0.80 -19.84
CA PHE A 211 -5.70 -0.08 -20.71
C PHE A 211 -6.34 -1.47 -20.87
N ASP A 212 -7.45 -1.72 -20.16
CA ASP A 212 -8.31 -2.87 -20.39
C ASP A 212 -9.24 -2.48 -21.54
N ILE A 213 -8.91 -2.89 -22.77
CA ILE A 213 -9.90 -2.90 -23.85
C ILE A 213 -10.82 -4.07 -23.51
N ILE A 214 -11.96 -3.79 -22.88
CA ILE A 214 -13.13 -4.63 -23.09
C ILE A 214 -13.47 -4.41 -24.56
N ASP A 215 -13.33 -5.49 -25.31
CA ASP A 215 -13.76 -5.70 -26.68
C ASP A 215 -14.66 -4.59 -27.25
N GLU A 216 -14.11 -3.81 -28.17
CA GLU A 216 -14.84 -2.90 -29.05
C GLU A 216 -15.65 -3.71 -30.10
N SER A 217 -16.27 -4.83 -29.69
CA SER A 217 -17.17 -5.66 -30.51
C SER A 217 -18.65 -5.46 -30.19
N LEU A 218 -19.00 -4.71 -29.14
CA LEU A 218 -20.34 -4.13 -29.01
C LEU A 218 -20.40 -2.76 -29.67
N GLY A 219 -19.81 -2.68 -30.87
CA GLY A 219 -20.16 -1.65 -31.84
C GLY A 219 -21.59 -1.91 -32.29
N LEU A 220 -22.51 -1.06 -31.85
CA LEU A 220 -23.86 -0.96 -32.38
C LEU A 220 -23.73 -0.69 -33.90
N GLN A 221 -23.81 -1.73 -34.73
CA GLN A 221 -23.88 -1.52 -36.18
C GLN A 221 -25.26 -0.97 -36.50
N VAL A 222 -25.34 0.35 -36.62
CA VAL A 222 -26.34 0.99 -37.47
C VAL A 222 -25.84 0.79 -38.90
N ALA A 223 -26.26 -0.30 -39.54
CA ALA A 223 -26.04 -0.50 -40.95
C ALA A 223 -27.10 0.27 -41.74
N GLU A 224 -26.61 1.10 -42.64
CA GLU A 224 -27.30 1.90 -43.64
C GLU A 224 -28.11 0.99 -44.59
N TYR A 225 -29.38 1.30 -44.80
CA TYR A 225 -30.33 0.49 -45.57
C TYR A 225 -30.28 0.92 -47.04
N ASP A 226 -29.59 0.15 -47.88
CA ASP A 226 -29.74 0.20 -49.34
C ASP A 226 -30.55 -1.00 -49.83
N ALA A 227 -31.53 -0.72 -50.69
CA ALA A 227 -32.51 -1.66 -51.21
C ALA A 227 -31.94 -2.54 -52.34
N HIS A 228 -32.22 -3.85 -52.31
CA HIS A 228 -32.76 -4.63 -53.43
C HIS A 228 -33.07 -6.09 -53.03
N GLU A 229 -34.04 -6.66 -53.76
CA GLU A 229 -34.90 -7.83 -53.48
C GLU A 229 -34.29 -9.25 -53.65
N GLU A 230 -34.97 -10.19 -52.95
CA GLU A 230 -35.23 -11.63 -53.23
C GLU A 230 -34.07 -12.64 -53.28
N ASP A 231 -33.94 -13.52 -52.27
CA ASP A 231 -34.61 -14.84 -52.26
C ASP A 231 -34.41 -15.62 -50.93
N ASP A 232 -35.41 -16.47 -50.70
CA ASP A 232 -35.81 -17.38 -49.61
C ASP A 232 -34.74 -18.14 -48.79
N ASP A 233 -34.81 -18.01 -47.46
CA ASP A 233 -34.76 -19.09 -46.44
C ASP A 233 -34.57 -18.45 -45.04
N THR A 234 -35.66 -18.09 -44.37
CA THR A 234 -35.61 -17.67 -42.95
C THR A 234 -35.78 -18.87 -42.02
N ASP A 235 -34.71 -19.20 -41.30
CA ASP A 235 -34.78 -20.01 -40.08
C ASP A 235 -35.68 -19.29 -39.05
N GLU A 236 -36.92 -19.77 -38.89
CA GLU A 236 -37.80 -19.31 -37.82
C GLU A 236 -37.17 -19.62 -36.46
N VAL A 237 -36.76 -18.58 -35.74
CA VAL A 237 -36.37 -18.67 -34.33
C VAL A 237 -37.52 -19.30 -33.55
N PRO A 238 -37.29 -20.38 -32.78
CA PRO A 238 -38.37 -21.07 -32.07
C PRO A 238 -39.12 -20.09 -31.15
N SER A 239 -40.43 -19.97 -31.35
CA SER A 239 -41.29 -19.05 -30.58
C SER A 239 -41.17 -19.22 -29.06
N ASP A 240 -40.78 -20.42 -28.60
CA ASP A 240 -40.52 -20.74 -27.20
C ASP A 240 -39.29 -20.01 -26.63
N LEU A 241 -38.26 -19.80 -27.44
CA LEU A 241 -37.04 -19.12 -27.01
C LEU A 241 -37.31 -17.63 -26.81
N ILE A 242 -38.05 -17.00 -27.73
CA ILE A 242 -38.49 -15.60 -27.62
C ILE A 242 -39.33 -15.40 -26.35
N PHE A 243 -40.23 -16.34 -26.06
CA PHE A 243 -41.05 -16.31 -24.84
C PHE A 243 -40.20 -16.36 -23.57
N ILE A 244 -39.17 -17.21 -23.51
CA ILE A 244 -38.25 -17.29 -22.36
C ILE A 244 -37.49 -15.98 -22.15
N TYR A 245 -36.97 -15.37 -23.23
CA TYR A 245 -36.23 -14.10 -23.15
C TYR A 245 -37.09 -12.94 -22.65
N LEU A 246 -38.33 -12.83 -23.14
CA LEU A 246 -39.26 -11.79 -22.69
C LEU A 246 -39.62 -11.94 -21.20
N ASN A 247 -39.86 -13.17 -20.74
CA ASN A 247 -40.12 -13.42 -19.32
C ASN A 247 -38.89 -13.12 -18.44
N ALA A 248 -37.68 -13.46 -18.90
CA ALA A 248 -36.45 -13.15 -18.19
C ALA A 248 -36.23 -11.63 -18.04
N LEU A 249 -36.50 -10.85 -19.10
CA LEU A 249 -36.41 -9.40 -19.08
C LEU A 249 -37.43 -8.76 -18.12
N ILE A 250 -38.65 -9.31 -18.05
CA ILE A 250 -39.68 -8.85 -17.10
C ILE A 250 -39.24 -9.11 -15.66
N ILE A 251 -38.74 -10.32 -15.36
CA ILE A 251 -38.26 -10.68 -14.03
C ILE A 251 -37.09 -9.77 -13.60
N PHE A 252 -36.13 -9.55 -14.50
CA PHE A 252 -34.99 -8.67 -14.23
C PHE A 252 -35.43 -7.23 -13.96
N SER A 253 -36.40 -6.73 -14.73
CA SER A 253 -36.95 -5.39 -14.57
C SER A 253 -37.67 -5.22 -13.22
N ILE A 254 -38.41 -6.24 -12.76
CA ILE A 254 -39.06 -6.25 -11.44
C ILE A 254 -38.02 -6.23 -10.31
N ILE A 255 -36.95 -7.02 -10.42
CA ILE A 255 -35.88 -7.06 -9.43
C ILE A 255 -35.18 -5.69 -9.35
N LEU A 256 -34.87 -5.08 -10.50
CA LEU A 256 -34.22 -3.77 -10.52
C LEU A 256 -35.12 -2.67 -9.93
N ALA A 257 -36.41 -2.67 -10.29
CA ALA A 257 -37.39 -1.73 -9.76
C ALA A 257 -37.56 -1.88 -8.24
N THR A 258 -37.63 -3.11 -7.73
CA THR A 258 -37.75 -3.37 -6.29
C THR A 258 -36.51 -2.92 -5.52
N LEU A 259 -35.30 -3.13 -6.04
CA LEU A 259 -34.06 -2.63 -5.43
C LEU A 259 -34.02 -1.09 -5.40
N LEU A 260 -34.44 -0.42 -6.48
CA LEU A 260 -34.52 1.04 -6.54
C LEU A 260 -35.55 1.60 -5.54
N ILE A 261 -36.72 0.97 -5.44
CA ILE A 261 -37.73 1.34 -4.45
C ILE A 261 -37.18 1.15 -3.04
N LEU A 262 -36.51 0.04 -2.74
CA LEU A 262 -35.88 -0.19 -1.44
C LEU A 262 -34.78 0.83 -1.13
N PHE A 263 -34.00 1.24 -2.12
CA PHE A 263 -32.97 2.27 -1.96
C PHE A 263 -33.58 3.65 -1.68
N ILE A 264 -34.65 4.02 -2.38
CA ILE A 264 -35.41 5.24 -2.17
C ILE A 264 -36.06 5.19 -0.78
N LEU A 265 -36.75 4.11 -0.43
CA LEU A 265 -37.33 3.93 0.90
C LEU A 265 -36.25 3.95 1.98
N TYR A 266 -35.09 3.33 1.79
CA TYR A 266 -33.97 3.44 2.71
C TYR A 266 -33.51 4.90 2.89
N LYS A 267 -33.48 5.67 1.81
CA LYS A 267 -33.08 7.09 1.81
C LYS A 267 -34.14 8.02 2.41
N PHE A 268 -35.44 7.68 2.31
CA PHE A 268 -36.56 8.57 2.66
C PHE A 268 -37.44 8.09 3.83
N THR A 269 -37.26 6.87 4.34
CA THR A 269 -37.95 6.35 5.54
C THR A 269 -37.13 6.70 6.79
N PRO A 270 -37.73 7.20 7.90
CA PRO A 270 -37.00 7.76 9.05
C PRO A 270 -36.19 6.76 9.90
N PHE A 271 -35.93 5.54 9.40
CA PHE A 271 -35.02 4.58 10.03
C PHE A 271 -33.53 4.97 9.88
N GLY A 272 -33.18 5.80 8.89
CA GLY A 272 -31.82 6.34 8.74
C GLY A 272 -31.35 7.17 9.95
N ILE A 273 -32.30 7.83 10.65
CA ILE A 273 -32.03 8.63 11.86
C ILE A 273 -31.72 7.72 13.07
N TRP A 274 -32.21 6.48 13.09
CA TRP A 274 -32.04 5.58 14.24
C TRP A 274 -30.76 4.73 14.16
N ILE A 275 -30.29 4.43 12.94
CA ILE A 275 -29.05 3.67 12.72
C ILE A 275 -27.80 4.58 12.79
N ARG A 276 -27.94 5.86 12.40
CA ARG A 276 -26.85 6.86 12.47
C ARG A 276 -26.22 7.02 13.86
N PRO A 277 -26.98 7.12 14.98
CA PRO A 277 -26.37 7.20 16.31
C PRO A 277 -25.75 5.86 16.75
N LEU A 278 -26.21 4.71 16.25
CA LEU A 278 -25.58 3.41 16.53
C LEU A 278 -24.20 3.28 15.85
N LEU A 279 -24.07 3.78 14.62
CA LEU A 279 -22.80 3.83 13.89
C LEU A 279 -21.82 4.85 14.49
N LEU A 280 -22.30 6.02 14.92
CA LEU A 280 -21.49 7.02 15.62
C LEU A 280 -21.08 6.56 17.03
N ARG A 281 -21.95 5.83 17.73
CA ARG A 281 -21.66 5.23 19.04
C ARG A 281 -20.55 4.19 18.95
N LYS A 282 -20.49 3.37 17.89
CA LYS A 282 -19.34 2.46 17.65
C LYS A 282 -18.03 3.20 17.36
N LYS A 283 -18.07 4.32 16.62
CA LYS A 283 -16.88 5.15 16.33
C LYS A 283 -16.32 5.80 17.60
N ASN A 284 -17.19 6.35 18.47
CA ASN A 284 -16.77 6.95 19.74
C ASN A 284 -16.28 5.90 20.75
N ILE A 285 -16.86 4.69 20.78
CA ILE A 285 -16.35 3.59 21.59
C ILE A 285 -14.94 3.19 21.14
N TRP A 286 -14.69 3.08 19.82
CA TRP A 286 -13.35 2.78 19.30
C TRP A 286 -12.33 3.88 19.59
N ASN A 287 -12.70 5.15 19.40
CA ASN A 287 -11.84 6.29 19.72
C ASN A 287 -11.49 6.33 21.22
N ASN A 288 -12.47 6.08 22.10
CA ASN A 288 -12.25 6.04 23.55
C ASN A 288 -11.40 4.84 23.99
N ILE A 289 -11.51 3.69 23.30
CA ILE A 289 -10.66 2.51 23.57
C ILE A 289 -9.22 2.78 23.11
N CYS A 290 -9.02 3.43 21.97
CA CYS A 290 -7.70 3.86 21.50
C CYS A 290 -7.06 4.88 22.45
N GLU A 291 -7.80 5.91 22.86
CA GLU A 291 -7.32 6.95 23.77
C GLU A 291 -6.97 6.39 25.16
N LYS A 292 -7.83 5.52 25.71
CA LYS A 292 -7.58 4.86 27.00
C LYS A 292 -6.38 3.91 26.94
N LYS A 293 -6.13 3.25 25.81
CA LYS A 293 -4.92 2.43 25.61
C LYS A 293 -3.65 3.27 25.52
N ILE A 294 -3.70 4.44 24.88
CA ILE A 294 -2.57 5.38 24.82
C ILE A 294 -2.22 5.86 26.23
N GLN A 295 -3.20 6.29 27.03
CA GLN A 295 -2.97 6.72 28.41
C GLN A 295 -2.41 5.61 29.31
N LEU A 296 -2.90 4.37 29.17
CA LEU A 296 -2.36 3.23 29.91
C LEU A 296 -0.92 2.92 29.50
N TYR A 297 -0.61 3.02 28.21
CA TYR A 297 0.74 2.79 27.69
C TYR A 297 1.73 3.86 28.18
N ASP A 298 1.35 5.13 28.15
CA ASP A 298 2.20 6.22 28.65
C ASP A 298 2.49 6.06 30.16
N ASN A 299 1.50 5.63 30.94
CA ASN A 299 1.70 5.36 32.37
C ASN A 299 2.66 4.18 32.59
N THR A 300 2.51 3.07 31.86
CA THR A 300 3.42 1.92 31.97
C THR A 300 4.84 2.27 31.53
N LYS A 301 4.99 3.07 30.46
CA LYS A 301 6.29 3.54 30.00
C LYS A 301 6.96 4.44 31.03
N ASN A 302 6.21 5.35 31.65
CA ASN A 302 6.72 6.22 32.71
C ASN A 302 7.13 5.43 33.96
N GLU A 303 6.38 4.38 34.33
CA GLU A 303 6.75 3.49 35.43
C GLU A 303 8.03 2.70 35.13
N GLN A 304 8.21 2.20 33.89
CA GLN A 304 9.41 1.49 33.47
C GLN A 304 10.64 2.41 33.43
N ILE A 305 10.50 3.63 32.91
CA ILE A 305 11.58 4.64 32.91
C ILE A 305 11.97 5.01 34.35
N LYS A 306 10.98 5.15 35.25
CA LYS A 306 11.24 5.42 36.67
C LYS A 306 11.99 4.26 37.33
N SER A 307 11.58 3.02 37.08
CA SER A 307 12.26 1.83 37.59
C SER A 307 13.71 1.72 37.10
N GLN A 308 13.96 1.98 35.82
CA GLN A 308 15.31 1.97 35.26
C GLN A 308 16.19 3.07 35.86
N ASN A 309 15.66 4.29 36.02
CA ASN A 309 16.41 5.39 36.64
C ASN A 309 16.75 5.10 38.11
N GLU A 310 15.86 4.43 38.85
CA GLU A 310 16.14 3.98 40.22
C GLU A 310 17.23 2.89 40.25
N GLU A 311 17.21 1.95 39.30
CA GLU A 311 18.25 0.91 39.15
C GLU A 311 19.63 1.51 38.82
N PHE A 312 19.69 2.47 37.89
CA PHE A 312 20.93 3.19 37.56
C PHE A 312 21.46 4.00 38.75
N THR A 313 20.57 4.61 39.54
CA THR A 313 20.96 5.39 40.73
C THR A 313 21.52 4.48 41.84
N LEU A 314 21.00 3.26 42.00
CA LEU A 314 21.51 2.26 42.94
C LEU A 314 22.87 1.70 42.50
N GLN A 315 23.05 1.46 41.20
CA GLN A 315 24.29 0.93 40.63
C GLN A 315 25.44 1.96 40.65
N TYR A 316 25.13 3.24 40.46
CA TYR A 316 26.12 4.33 40.56
C TYR A 316 26.61 4.53 42.01
N ASN A 317 25.71 4.44 42.99
CA ASN A 317 26.05 4.62 44.40
C ASN A 317 26.84 3.44 45.00
N SER A 318 26.76 2.24 44.43
CA SER A 318 27.58 1.09 44.86
C SER A 318 29.02 1.16 44.36
N LEU A 319 29.25 1.74 43.18
CA LEU A 319 30.59 1.94 42.60
C LEU A 319 31.40 3.06 43.28
N ILE A 320 30.74 4.00 43.96
CA ILE A 320 31.41 5.09 44.70
C ILE A 320 31.84 4.65 46.12
N LYS A 321 31.38 3.48 46.58
CA LYS A 321 31.67 2.96 47.94
C LYS A 321 32.63 1.74 47.98
N SER A 322 33.24 1.35 46.86
CA SER A 322 34.27 0.31 46.80
C SER A 322 35.66 0.89 46.54
#